data_AF-A0A729K9V2-F1
#
_entry.id   AF-A0A729K9V2-F1
#
_cell.length_a   1.000
_cell.length_b   1.000
_cell.length_c   1.000
_cell.angle_alpha   90.00
_cell.angle_beta   90.00
_cell.angle_gamma   90.00
#
_symmetry.space_group_name_H-M   'P 1'
#
loop_
_entity.id
_entity.type
_entity.pdbx_description
1 polymer ?
#
loop_
_entity_poly.entity_id
_entity_poly.type
_entity_poly.pdbx_seq_one_letter_code
_entity_poly.pdbx_strand_id
1 'polypeptide(L)'
;MSKSVQSNSAILVHFTLKLDDGSTAESTRNNGKPALFRLGDTSLSEGLEQQLLGLKEGEKKAFSLEPDAAFGVPSPDLIQYFSRREFMAAGEPEVGAIMLFTAMDGSEMPGVIREINGDSITVDFNHPLAGHTVHFDIEVLEIDPALEA
;
A
#
# COMPACT_ATOMS: atom_id res chain seq x y z
N MET A 1 4.19 -10.79 30.56
CA MET A 1 3.47 -11.42 29.42
C MET A 1 4.12 -10.88 28.16
N SER A 2 4.86 -11.70 27.41
CA SER A 2 5.47 -11.25 26.15
C SER A 2 4.36 -11.15 25.10
N LYS A 3 3.95 -9.93 24.75
CA LYS A 3 3.09 -9.71 23.59
C LYS A 3 3.91 -10.08 22.34
N SER A 4 3.40 -11.01 21.56
CA SER A 4 3.95 -11.41 20.26
C SER A 4 2.85 -11.31 19.21
N VAL A 5 3.21 -10.94 17.99
CA VAL A 5 2.27 -10.80 16.89
C VAL A 5 1.61 -12.16 16.60
N GLN A 6 0.28 -12.18 16.59
CA GLN A 6 -0.53 -13.33 16.21
C GLN A 6 -1.29 -13.03 14.91
N SER A 7 -1.86 -14.05 14.28
CA SER A 7 -2.53 -13.98 12.98
C SER A 7 -3.79 -13.10 12.96
N ASN A 8 -4.25 -12.63 14.12
CA ASN A 8 -5.41 -11.75 14.27
C ASN A 8 -5.10 -10.55 15.18
N SER A 9 -3.82 -10.23 15.39
CA SER A 9 -3.40 -9.08 16.18
C SER A 9 -3.36 -7.83 15.31
N ALA A 10 -3.73 -6.70 15.90
CA ALA A 10 -3.45 -5.39 15.30
C ALA A 10 -2.08 -4.92 15.80
N ILE A 11 -1.20 -4.42 14.93
CA ILE A 11 0.11 -3.94 15.33
C ILE A 11 0.37 -2.55 14.75
N LEU A 12 0.91 -1.65 15.57
CA LEU A 12 1.47 -0.39 15.11
C LEU A 12 2.91 -0.64 14.69
N VAL A 13 3.20 -0.35 13.42
CA VAL A 13 4.52 -0.56 12.85
C VAL A 13 5.03 0.69 12.16
N HIS A 14 6.32 0.93 12.28
CA HIS A 14 7.04 1.75 11.31
C HIS A 14 7.63 0.85 10.25
N PHE A 15 7.35 1.13 8.99
CA PHE A 15 7.95 0.44 7.87
C PHE A 15 8.64 1.42 6.93
N THR A 16 9.74 0.96 6.35
CA THR A 16 10.41 1.62 5.24
C THR A 16 10.49 0.64 4.09
N LEU A 17 9.99 1.09 2.94
CA LEU A 17 9.98 0.36 1.71
C LEU A 17 11.07 0.86 0.78
N LYS A 18 11.94 -0.03 0.33
CA LYS A 18 12.97 0.27 -0.67
C LYS A 18 12.76 -0.58 -1.90
N LEU A 19 12.97 0.02 -3.06
CA LEU A 19 13.01 -0.68 -4.34
C LEU A 19 14.39 -1.31 -4.54
N ASP A 20 14.49 -2.23 -5.50
CA ASP A 20 15.75 -2.89 -5.89
C ASP A 20 16.84 -1.87 -6.32
N ASP A 21 16.40 -0.73 -6.87
CA ASP A 21 17.25 0.41 -7.23
C ASP A 21 17.88 1.14 -6.01
N GLY A 22 17.51 0.75 -4.78
CA GLY A 22 17.93 1.40 -3.53
C GLY A 22 17.13 2.65 -3.17
N SER A 23 16.26 3.10 -4.07
CA SER A 23 15.34 4.21 -3.86
C SER A 23 14.28 3.85 -2.80
N THR A 24 14.06 4.72 -1.82
CA THR A 24 13.00 4.54 -0.81
C THR A 24 11.66 4.91 -1.44
N ALA A 25 10.81 3.92 -1.65
CA ALA A 25 9.49 4.11 -2.23
C ALA A 25 8.51 4.71 -1.23
N GLU A 26 8.47 4.15 -0.02
CA GLU A 26 7.58 4.62 1.03
C GLU A 26 8.27 4.52 2.38
N SER A 27 8.02 5.49 3.26
CA SER A 27 8.53 5.42 4.62
C SER A 27 7.57 6.08 5.57
N THR A 28 6.92 5.28 6.40
CA THR A 28 6.09 5.78 7.50
C THR A 28 6.94 6.41 8.60
N ARG A 29 8.21 5.97 8.71
CA ARG A 29 9.20 6.60 9.58
C ARG A 29 9.49 8.05 9.19
N ASN A 30 9.57 8.32 7.88
CA ASN A 30 9.82 9.68 7.37
C ASN A 30 8.59 10.59 7.50
N ASN A 31 7.39 10.02 7.39
CA ASN A 31 6.13 10.74 7.66
C ASN A 31 5.84 10.94 9.15
N GLY A 32 6.61 10.30 10.05
CA GLY A 32 6.41 10.39 11.50
C GLY A 32 5.09 9.81 12.01
N LYS A 33 4.35 9.09 11.16
CA LYS A 33 3.08 8.44 11.50
C LYS A 33 3.22 6.93 11.34
N PRO A 34 3.09 6.15 12.42
CA PRO A 34 3.10 4.70 12.32
C PRO A 34 1.88 4.19 11.56
N ALA A 35 2.03 3.07 10.86
CA ALA A 35 0.93 2.39 10.20
C ALA A 35 0.34 1.32 11.12
N LEU A 36 -0.99 1.23 11.13
CA LEU A 36 -1.70 0.17 11.81
C LEU A 36 -1.90 -1.00 10.83
N PHE A 37 -1.24 -2.12 11.10
CA PHE A 37 -1.39 -3.35 10.33
C PHE A 37 -2.28 -4.31 11.11
N ARG A 38 -3.37 -4.77 10.48
CA ARG A 38 -4.22 -5.82 11.04
C ARG A 38 -3.93 -7.12 10.32
N LEU A 39 -3.45 -8.11 11.06
CA LEU A 39 -3.34 -9.47 10.57
C LEU A 39 -4.72 -10.12 10.58
N GLY A 40 -4.98 -10.99 9.60
CA GLY A 40 -6.21 -11.80 9.51
C GLY A 40 -7.41 -11.12 8.84
N ASP A 41 -7.27 -9.87 8.40
CA ASP A 41 -8.35 -9.11 7.73
C ASP A 41 -8.25 -9.14 6.19
N THR A 42 -7.33 -9.92 5.62
CA THR A 42 -7.03 -9.94 4.16
C THR A 42 -6.54 -8.61 3.58
N SER A 43 -6.43 -7.58 4.42
CA SER A 43 -5.89 -6.26 4.09
C SER A 43 -4.38 -6.28 3.81
N LEU A 44 -3.67 -7.33 4.25
CA LEU A 44 -2.25 -7.54 4.03
C LEU A 44 -2.05 -8.82 3.21
N SER A 45 -0.95 -8.87 2.47
CA SER A 45 -0.50 -10.05 1.76
C SER A 45 -0.04 -11.13 2.75
N GLU A 46 -0.37 -12.39 2.47
CA GLU A 46 0.02 -13.53 3.31
C GLU A 46 1.54 -13.56 3.55
N GLY A 47 2.34 -13.20 2.55
CA GLY A 47 3.79 -13.12 2.66
C GLY A 47 4.26 -12.12 3.71
N LEU A 48 3.62 -10.94 3.78
CA LEU A 48 3.89 -9.94 4.81
C LEU A 48 3.46 -10.41 6.19
N GLU A 49 2.26 -10.98 6.31
CA GLU A 49 1.74 -11.49 7.59
C GLU A 49 2.63 -12.58 8.17
N GLN A 50 3.11 -13.52 7.35
CA GLN A 50 4.03 -14.58 7.76
C GLN A 50 5.36 -14.02 8.28
N GLN A 51 5.85 -12.90 7.72
CA GLN A 51 7.07 -12.27 8.21
C GLN A 51 6.88 -11.55 9.54
N LEU A 52 5.67 -11.06 9.81
CA LEU A 52 5.31 -10.37 11.06
C LEU A 52 4.98 -11.33 12.19
N LEU A 53 4.44 -12.51 11.88
CA LEU A 53 4.08 -13.54 12.86
C LEU A 53 5.25 -13.90 13.78
N GLY A 54 5.00 -13.88 15.08
CA GLY A 54 5.99 -14.21 16.11
C GLY A 54 6.96 -13.07 16.47
N LEU A 55 6.91 -11.92 15.80
CA LEU A 55 7.63 -10.72 16.24
C LEU A 55 7.15 -10.24 17.60
N LYS A 56 8.01 -9.55 18.33
CA LYS A 56 7.69 -8.93 19.61
C LYS A 56 7.65 -7.42 19.48
N GLU A 57 7.00 -6.77 20.43
CA GLU A 57 7.01 -5.32 20.54
C GLU A 57 8.45 -4.80 20.69
N GLY A 58 8.81 -3.77 19.90
CA GLY A 58 10.15 -3.21 19.80
C GLY A 58 11.13 -3.96 18.88
N GLU A 59 10.74 -5.12 18.31
CA GLU A 59 11.58 -5.81 17.33
C GLU A 59 11.58 -5.14 15.96
N LYS A 60 12.71 -5.23 15.28
CA LYS A 60 12.89 -4.78 13.91
C LYS A 60 13.24 -5.96 13.03
N LYS A 61 12.59 -6.04 11.88
CA LYS A 61 12.81 -7.10 10.90
C LYS A 61 12.93 -6.48 9.52
N ALA A 62 14.02 -6.81 8.85
CA ALA A 62 14.24 -6.46 7.45
C ALA A 62 14.09 -7.73 6.60
N PHE A 63 13.27 -7.67 5.57
CA PHE A 63 13.06 -8.78 4.64
C PHE A 63 12.65 -8.24 3.27
N SER A 64 12.84 -9.07 2.25
CA SER A 64 12.50 -8.72 0.88
C SER A 64 11.28 -9.53 0.47
N LEU A 65 10.28 -8.87 -0.12
CA LEU A 65 9.09 -9.53 -0.64
C LEU A 65 9.03 -9.33 -2.13
N GLU A 66 8.76 -10.43 -2.82
CA GLU A 66 8.35 -10.39 -4.22
C GLU A 66 7.03 -9.62 -4.36
N PRO A 67 6.73 -9.03 -5.53
CA PRO A 67 5.53 -8.23 -5.71
C PRO A 67 4.25 -8.93 -5.28
N ASP A 68 4.10 -10.21 -5.65
CA ASP A 68 2.96 -11.04 -5.29
C ASP A 68 2.76 -11.15 -3.76
N ALA A 69 3.86 -11.21 -3.01
CA ALA A 69 3.88 -11.34 -1.57
C ALA A 69 3.90 -9.99 -0.83
N ALA A 70 3.97 -8.85 -1.54
CA ALA A 70 4.07 -7.50 -1.00
C ALA A 70 2.77 -6.70 -1.23
N PHE A 71 2.68 -6.01 -2.37
CA PHE A 71 1.53 -5.19 -2.79
C PHE A 71 0.66 -5.93 -3.83
N GLY A 72 1.00 -7.18 -4.13
CA GLY A 72 0.40 -7.96 -5.19
C GLY A 72 0.95 -7.63 -6.58
N VAL A 73 0.41 -8.35 -7.54
CA VAL A 73 0.53 -8.00 -8.96
C VAL A 73 -0.48 -6.91 -9.32
N PRO A 74 -0.16 -6.03 -10.28
CA PRO A 74 -1.14 -5.08 -10.79
C PRO A 74 -2.37 -5.85 -11.29
N SER A 75 -3.51 -5.58 -10.67
CA SER A 75 -4.78 -6.21 -10.99
C SER A 75 -5.46 -5.44 -12.12
N PRO A 76 -5.86 -6.12 -13.21
CA PRO A 76 -6.62 -5.48 -14.28
C PRO A 76 -7.99 -4.98 -13.80
N ASP A 77 -8.54 -5.53 -12.71
CA ASP A 77 -9.77 -5.07 -12.07
C ASP A 77 -9.65 -3.65 -11.46
N LEU A 78 -8.43 -3.23 -11.12
CA LEU A 78 -8.14 -1.86 -10.68
C LEU A 78 -7.90 -0.91 -11.86
N ILE A 79 -7.98 -1.40 -13.09
CA ILE A 79 -7.96 -0.58 -14.29
C ILE A 79 -9.41 -0.22 -14.63
N GLN A 80 -9.74 1.05 -14.46
CA GLN A 80 -11.08 1.56 -14.73
C GLN A 80 -11.09 2.43 -15.98
N TYR A 81 -12.23 2.44 -16.64
CA TYR A 81 -12.46 3.25 -17.83
C TYR A 81 -13.38 4.41 -17.48
N PHE A 82 -12.90 5.62 -17.69
CA PHE A 82 -13.64 6.85 -17.44
C PHE A 82 -13.87 7.58 -18.74
N SER A 83 -14.99 8.29 -18.81
CA SER A 83 -15.25 9.18 -19.93
C SER A 83 -14.43 10.45 -19.78
N ARG A 84 -13.89 10.99 -20.87
CA ARG A 84 -13.14 12.26 -20.89
C ARG A 84 -13.90 13.42 -20.24
N ARG A 85 -15.23 13.38 -20.28
CA ARG A 85 -16.12 14.36 -19.63
C ARG A 85 -15.96 14.43 -18.12
N GLU A 86 -15.66 13.31 -17.46
CA GLU A 86 -15.43 13.24 -16.01
C GLU A 86 -14.19 14.05 -15.61
N PHE A 87 -13.20 14.10 -16.51
CA PHE A 87 -11.95 14.83 -16.29
C PHE A 87 -12.06 16.32 -16.62
N MET A 88 -13.08 16.77 -17.36
CA MET A 88 -13.18 18.19 -17.71
C MET A 88 -13.30 19.11 -16.48
N ALA A 89 -13.74 18.57 -15.33
CA ALA A 89 -13.75 19.29 -14.06
C ALA A 89 -12.42 19.22 -13.29
N ALA A 90 -11.59 18.19 -13.53
CA ALA A 90 -10.36 17.92 -12.79
C ALA A 90 -9.06 18.33 -13.53
N GLY A 91 -9.12 18.51 -14.85
CA GLY A 91 -7.99 18.87 -15.71
C GLY A 91 -7.93 18.03 -16.98
N GLU A 92 -7.20 18.48 -18.01
CA GLU A 92 -7.02 17.66 -19.21
C GLU A 92 -6.18 16.41 -18.89
N PRO A 93 -6.71 15.21 -19.11
CA PRO A 93 -6.01 13.97 -18.85
C PRO A 93 -4.87 13.80 -19.85
N GLU A 94 -3.66 13.52 -19.37
CA GLU A 94 -2.48 13.21 -20.19
C GLU A 94 -2.03 11.78 -19.89
N VAL A 95 -1.65 11.02 -20.93
CA VAL A 95 -1.11 9.67 -20.75
C VAL A 95 0.18 9.75 -19.93
N GLY A 96 0.25 8.98 -18.85
CA GLY A 96 1.33 8.98 -17.88
C GLY A 96 1.16 9.99 -16.75
N ALA A 97 0.13 10.85 -16.77
CA ALA A 97 -0.16 11.73 -15.65
C ALA A 97 -0.74 10.96 -14.46
N ILE A 98 -0.38 11.39 -13.25
CA ILE A 98 -0.92 10.89 -11.99
C ILE A 98 -1.98 11.90 -11.52
N MET A 99 -3.22 11.45 -11.37
CA MET A 99 -4.32 12.26 -10.85
C MET A 99 -4.84 11.67 -9.53
N LEU A 100 -5.27 12.51 -8.60
CA LEU A 100 -5.88 12.07 -7.35
C LEU A 100 -7.39 11.91 -7.56
N PHE A 101 -7.91 10.73 -7.22
CA PHE A 101 -9.33 10.43 -7.27
C PHE A 101 -9.85 10.14 -5.87
N THR A 102 -11.08 10.53 -5.59
CA THR A 102 -11.72 10.21 -4.32
C THR A 102 -12.33 8.82 -4.40
N ALA A 103 -11.83 7.90 -3.57
CA ALA A 103 -12.39 6.56 -3.40
C ALA A 103 -13.75 6.61 -2.68
N MET A 104 -14.48 5.50 -2.71
CA MET A 104 -15.78 5.39 -2.03
C MET A 104 -15.70 5.60 -0.50
N ASP A 105 -14.54 5.33 0.09
CA ASP A 105 -14.25 5.55 1.51
C ASP A 105 -13.96 7.03 1.84
N GLY A 106 -13.86 7.90 0.82
CA GLY A 106 -13.50 9.32 0.96
C GLY A 106 -11.99 9.57 1.00
N SER A 107 -11.17 8.52 0.94
CA SER A 107 -9.72 8.62 0.79
C SER A 107 -9.35 9.03 -0.64
N GLU A 108 -8.27 9.81 -0.77
CA GLU A 108 -7.71 10.18 -2.07
C GLU A 108 -6.75 9.08 -2.51
N MET A 109 -7.02 8.47 -3.68
CA MET A 109 -6.16 7.46 -4.29
C MET A 109 -5.54 8.00 -5.58
N PRO A 110 -4.22 7.85 -5.78
CA PRO A 110 -3.58 8.19 -7.03
C PRO A 110 -4.01 7.20 -8.12
N GLY A 111 -4.46 7.72 -9.27
CA GLY A 111 -4.73 6.97 -10.48
C GLY A 111 -3.82 7.46 -11.60
N VAL A 112 -3.18 6.53 -12.31
CA VAL A 112 -2.28 6.83 -13.43
C VAL A 112 -3.02 6.65 -14.75
N ILE A 113 -2.96 7.64 -15.63
CA ILE A 113 -3.60 7.53 -16.93
C ILE A 113 -2.75 6.65 -17.85
N ARG A 114 -3.26 5.47 -18.16
CA ARG A 114 -2.57 4.46 -18.97
C ARG A 114 -2.74 4.70 -20.46
N GLU A 115 -3.94 5.08 -20.88
CA GLU A 115 -4.27 5.25 -22.28
C GLU A 115 -5.48 6.19 -22.46
N ILE A 116 -5.52 6.93 -23.57
CA ILE A 116 -6.63 7.80 -23.94
C ILE A 116 -7.09 7.43 -25.35
N ASN A 117 -8.25 6.77 -25.45
CA ASN A 117 -8.90 6.38 -26.70
C ASN A 117 -10.10 7.28 -26.98
N GLY A 118 -9.84 8.47 -27.54
CA GLY A 118 -10.88 9.43 -27.89
C GLY A 118 -11.64 9.95 -26.67
N ASP A 119 -12.85 9.43 -26.44
CA ASP A 119 -13.68 9.77 -25.28
C ASP A 119 -13.47 8.81 -24.09
N SER A 120 -12.84 7.65 -24.29
CA SER A 120 -12.58 6.66 -23.23
C SER A 120 -11.16 6.78 -22.70
N ILE A 121 -11.01 6.86 -21.39
CA ILE A 121 -9.74 7.05 -20.69
C ILE A 121 -9.52 5.88 -19.74
N THR A 122 -8.40 5.21 -19.92
CA THR A 122 -7.98 4.09 -19.11
C THR A 122 -7.16 4.62 -17.94
N VAL A 123 -7.68 4.48 -16.73
CA VAL A 123 -7.02 4.88 -15.48
C VAL A 123 -6.64 3.63 -14.72
N ASP A 124 -5.39 3.57 -14.33
CA ASP A 124 -4.81 2.51 -13.54
C ASP A 124 -4.73 2.96 -12.08
N PHE A 125 -5.53 2.34 -11.21
CA PHE A 125 -5.50 2.57 -9.76
C PHE A 125 -4.61 1.59 -9.00
N ASN A 126 -3.79 0.81 -9.71
CA ASN A 126 -2.85 -0.07 -9.04
C ASN A 126 -1.87 0.72 -8.19
N HIS A 127 -1.50 0.12 -7.06
CA HIS A 127 -0.47 0.69 -6.20
C HIS A 127 0.81 0.91 -7.03
N PRO A 128 1.50 2.06 -6.92
CA PRO A 128 2.71 2.33 -7.72
C PRO A 128 3.83 1.32 -7.49
N LEU A 129 3.73 0.52 -6.41
CA LEU A 129 4.70 -0.50 -6.01
C LEU A 129 4.21 -1.92 -6.31
N ALA A 130 3.00 -2.08 -6.85
CA ALA A 130 2.52 -3.36 -7.35
C ALA A 130 3.43 -3.83 -8.50
N GLY A 131 3.74 -5.12 -8.54
CA GLY A 131 4.63 -5.69 -9.56
C GLY A 131 6.13 -5.44 -9.37
N HIS A 132 6.56 -4.71 -8.33
CA HIS A 132 7.98 -4.53 -8.00
C HIS A 132 8.40 -5.35 -6.77
N THR A 133 9.59 -5.94 -6.82
CA THR A 133 10.24 -6.52 -5.64
C THR A 133 10.64 -5.38 -4.71
N VAL A 134 10.26 -5.51 -3.44
CA VAL A 134 10.44 -4.45 -2.44
C VAL A 134 11.09 -5.01 -1.18
N HIS A 135 12.02 -4.24 -0.64
CA HIS A 135 12.67 -4.51 0.63
C HIS A 135 11.93 -3.77 1.72
N PHE A 136 11.31 -4.53 2.63
CA PHE A 136 10.63 -4.03 3.81
C PHE A 136 11.58 -4.02 5.00
N ASP A 137 11.69 -2.87 5.65
CA ASP A 137 12.29 -2.72 6.98
C ASP A 137 11.18 -2.32 7.95
N ILE A 138 10.71 -3.26 8.77
CA ILE A 138 9.56 -3.07 9.66
C ILE A 138 10.03 -3.09 11.11
N GLU A 139 9.51 -2.16 11.90
CA GLU A 139 9.72 -2.03 13.33
C GLU A 139 8.36 -2.07 14.02
N VAL A 140 8.16 -3.08 14.87
CA VAL A 140 6.94 -3.22 15.67
C VAL A 140 7.03 -2.26 16.84
N LEU A 141 6.14 -1.27 16.88
CA LEU A 141 6.09 -0.28 17.95
C LEU A 141 5.20 -0.75 19.09
N GLU A 142 4.01 -1.24 18.74
CA GLU A 142 3.00 -1.66 19.72
C GLU A 142 2.18 -2.82 19.15
N ILE A 143 1.87 -3.79 20.01
CA ILE A 143 1.01 -4.93 19.65
C ILE A 143 -0.32 -4.83 20.39
N ASP A 144 -1.40 -4.99 19.64
CA ASP A 144 -2.78 -4.76 20.04
C ASP A 144 -2.92 -3.40 20.73
N PRO A 145 -2.74 -2.28 19.98
CA PRO A 145 -3.07 -0.97 20.51
C PRO A 145 -4.51 -1.00 20.95
N ALA A 146 -4.78 -0.55 22.18
CA ALA A 146 -6.14 -0.40 22.64
C ALA A 146 -6.80 0.61 21.70
N LEU A 147 -7.72 0.16 20.83
CA LEU A 147 -8.64 1.07 20.17
C LEU A 147 -9.41 1.75 21.30
N GLU A 148 -9.02 2.97 21.66
CA GLU A 148 -9.88 3.83 22.45
C GLU A 148 -11.16 4.04 21.65
N ALA A 149 -12.27 3.65 22.26
CA ALA A 149 -13.62 3.67 21.71
C ALA A 149 -14.22 5.09 21.68
#